data_AF-A0A146K988-F1
#
_entry.id   AF-A0A146K988-F1
#
_cell.length_a   1.000
_cell.length_b   1.000
_cell.length_c   1.000
_cell.angle_alpha   90.00
_cell.angle_beta   90.00
_cell.angle_gamma   90.00
#
_symmetry.space_group_name_H-M   'P 1'
#
loop_
_entity.id
_entity.type
_entity.pdbx_description
1 polymer ?
#
loop_
_entity_poly.entity_id
_entity_poly.type
_entity_poly.pdbx_seq_one_letter_code
_entity_poly.pdbx_strand_id
1 'polypeptide(L)'
;MKNTVNSTVSLQRMQNLQERIREFQGATQSERDAIRIEIERAVKRLEENQAKQQNADRAQFSQIKEAMSATQDAIATQKAQREILDEKKTKEIQVIESSVTVEFNIERQHRKDIDQKLTKLVEDRFVQLKQETERERQGRDQSAEQQRQDVAQTCNEMLVELETDRQYRDTEFGRIEKYLAEETQKLRDSITEEQKSRTQQTDLLYNKLTEVVKDLQAKIKSEREERETTEDGLLQLLEQTCNKVQETVM
;
A
#
# COMPACT_ATOMS: atom_id res chain seq x y z
N MET A 1 -117.57 -65.28 -125.69
CA MET A 1 -116.51 -64.94 -126.66
C MET A 1 -115.79 -63.67 -126.18
N LYS A 2 -114.46 -63.72 -126.08
CA LYS A 2 -113.48 -62.69 -125.63
C LYS A 2 -113.34 -62.55 -124.10
N ASN A 3 -112.51 -63.38 -123.48
CA ASN A 3 -111.03 -63.31 -123.39
C ASN A 3 -110.61 -62.44 -122.19
N THR A 4 -110.33 -62.97 -121.00
CA THR A 4 -109.31 -63.99 -120.65
C THR A 4 -107.88 -63.52 -120.97
N VAL A 5 -107.49 -62.27 -120.60
CA VAL A 5 -106.08 -61.82 -120.76
C VAL A 5 -105.47 -61.02 -119.59
N ASN A 6 -106.18 -60.30 -118.71
CA ASN A 6 -105.49 -59.51 -117.65
C ASN A 6 -105.71 -59.97 -116.19
N SER A 7 -106.40 -61.10 -115.97
CA SER A 7 -106.47 -61.79 -114.67
C SER A 7 -105.13 -62.41 -114.24
N THR A 8 -104.18 -62.57 -115.16
CA THR A 8 -102.84 -63.16 -114.95
C THR A 8 -101.82 -62.13 -114.47
N VAL A 9 -101.98 -60.85 -114.83
CA VAL A 9 -101.11 -59.75 -114.35
C VAL A 9 -101.38 -59.43 -112.88
N SER A 10 -102.64 -59.51 -112.46
CA SER A 10 -103.04 -59.30 -111.06
C SER A 10 -102.60 -60.44 -110.15
N LEU A 11 -102.63 -61.70 -110.61
CA LEU A 11 -102.16 -62.86 -109.85
C LEU A 11 -100.62 -62.92 -109.74
N GLN A 12 -99.89 -62.60 -110.81
CA GLN A 12 -98.43 -62.44 -110.77
C GLN A 12 -97.98 -61.21 -109.96
N ARG A 13 -98.76 -60.12 -109.94
CA ARG A 13 -98.52 -59.00 -109.01
C ARG A 13 -98.75 -59.42 -107.56
N MET A 14 -99.76 -60.25 -107.28
CA MET A 14 -100.07 -60.72 -105.94
C MET A 14 -99.03 -61.75 -105.44
N GLN A 15 -98.54 -62.63 -106.32
CA GLN A 15 -97.42 -63.53 -106.02
C GLN A 15 -96.12 -62.75 -105.83
N ASN A 16 -95.79 -61.80 -106.71
CA ASN A 16 -94.63 -60.92 -106.52
C ASN A 16 -94.76 -60.05 -105.27
N LEU A 17 -95.96 -59.60 -104.90
CA LEU A 17 -96.20 -58.88 -103.64
C LEU A 17 -96.11 -59.81 -102.43
N GLN A 18 -96.59 -61.06 -102.51
CA GLN A 18 -96.47 -62.04 -101.43
C GLN A 18 -95.02 -62.47 -101.23
N GLU A 19 -94.25 -62.71 -102.30
CA GLU A 19 -92.84 -63.08 -102.24
C GLU A 19 -92.00 -61.91 -101.70
N ARG A 20 -92.28 -60.69 -102.17
CA ARG A 20 -91.64 -59.47 -101.69
C ARG A 20 -92.07 -59.11 -100.26
N ILE A 21 -93.30 -59.41 -99.83
CA ILE A 21 -93.72 -59.30 -98.42
C ILE A 21 -93.03 -60.38 -97.58
N ARG A 22 -92.80 -61.58 -98.09
CA ARG A 22 -92.09 -62.66 -97.36
C ARG A 22 -90.60 -62.37 -97.24
N GLU A 23 -89.98 -61.83 -98.28
CA GLU A 23 -88.60 -61.33 -98.25
C GLU A 23 -88.49 -60.09 -97.37
N PHE A 24 -89.44 -59.15 -97.41
CA PHE A 24 -89.43 -57.98 -96.53
C PHE A 24 -89.68 -58.41 -95.08
N GLN A 25 -90.60 -59.33 -94.79
CA GLN A 25 -90.83 -59.87 -93.46
C GLN A 25 -89.62 -60.67 -92.96
N GLY A 26 -88.97 -61.46 -93.81
CA GLY A 26 -87.73 -62.18 -93.49
C GLY A 26 -86.53 -61.26 -93.28
N ALA A 27 -86.38 -60.21 -94.10
CA ALA A 27 -85.34 -59.20 -93.97
C ALA A 27 -85.56 -58.31 -92.74
N THR A 28 -86.81 -57.88 -92.48
CA THR A 28 -87.14 -57.11 -91.27
C THR A 28 -86.96 -57.96 -90.01
N GLN A 29 -87.24 -59.27 -90.07
CA GLN A 29 -87.03 -60.18 -88.95
C GLN A 29 -85.55 -60.50 -88.73
N SER A 30 -84.78 -60.73 -89.80
CA SER A 30 -83.32 -60.89 -89.75
C SER A 30 -82.61 -59.63 -89.27
N GLU A 31 -83.09 -58.43 -89.62
CA GLU A 31 -82.56 -57.15 -89.17
C GLU A 31 -82.90 -56.91 -87.69
N ARG A 32 -84.13 -57.24 -87.26
CA ARG A 32 -84.49 -57.24 -85.83
C ARG A 32 -83.66 -58.24 -85.03
N ASP A 33 -83.40 -59.43 -85.54
CA ASP A 33 -82.56 -60.43 -84.89
C ASP A 33 -81.09 -60.01 -84.85
N ALA A 34 -80.57 -59.37 -85.91
CA ALA A 34 -79.22 -58.80 -85.91
C ALA A 34 -79.07 -57.66 -84.90
N ILE A 35 -80.03 -56.73 -84.85
CA ILE A 35 -80.09 -55.65 -83.85
C ILE A 35 -80.21 -56.23 -82.43
N ARG A 36 -81.03 -57.26 -82.24
CA ARG A 36 -81.17 -57.95 -80.95
C ARG A 36 -79.85 -58.59 -80.51
N ILE A 37 -79.16 -59.30 -81.39
CA ILE A 37 -77.85 -59.90 -81.11
C ILE A 37 -76.80 -58.81 -80.80
N GLU A 38 -76.83 -57.68 -81.50
CA GLU A 38 -75.91 -56.57 -81.25
C GLU A 38 -76.18 -55.88 -79.90
N ILE A 39 -77.45 -55.69 -79.54
CA ILE A 39 -77.88 -55.21 -78.23
C ILE A 39 -77.45 -56.22 -77.14
N GLU A 40 -77.69 -57.51 -77.32
CA GLU A 40 -77.27 -58.55 -76.36
C GLU A 40 -75.74 -58.57 -76.18
N ARG A 41 -74.96 -58.39 -77.25
CA ARG A 41 -73.50 -58.23 -77.15
C ARG A 41 -73.09 -56.92 -76.47
N ALA A 42 -73.82 -55.83 -76.69
CA ALA A 42 -73.56 -54.56 -76.02
C ALA A 42 -73.85 -54.66 -74.52
N VAL A 43 -74.98 -55.27 -74.15
CA VAL A 43 -75.36 -55.56 -72.75
C VAL A 43 -74.31 -56.44 -72.10
N LYS A 44 -73.91 -57.55 -72.73
CA LYS A 44 -72.87 -58.43 -72.18
C LYS A 44 -71.52 -57.73 -71.99
N ARG A 45 -71.12 -56.86 -72.93
CA ARG A 45 -69.90 -56.03 -72.77
C ARG A 45 -70.03 -55.05 -71.62
N LEU A 46 -71.20 -54.43 -71.44
CA LEU A 46 -71.46 -53.54 -70.30
C LEU A 46 -71.45 -54.31 -68.97
N GLU A 47 -72.02 -55.50 -68.91
CA GLU A 47 -71.99 -56.37 -67.72
C GLU A 47 -70.56 -56.80 -67.38
N GLU A 48 -69.76 -57.23 -68.36
CA GLU A 48 -68.35 -57.59 -68.16
C GLU A 48 -67.52 -56.37 -67.71
N ASN A 49 -67.74 -55.20 -68.30
CA ASN A 49 -67.08 -53.96 -67.90
C ASN A 49 -67.50 -53.54 -66.49
N GLN A 50 -68.80 -53.65 -66.16
CA GLN A 50 -69.32 -53.37 -64.82
C GLN A 50 -68.73 -54.34 -63.79
N ALA A 51 -68.64 -55.63 -64.09
CA ALA A 51 -68.04 -56.63 -63.21
C ALA A 51 -66.54 -56.38 -63.00
N LYS A 52 -65.80 -56.05 -64.06
CA LYS A 52 -64.38 -55.64 -63.97
C LYS A 52 -64.21 -54.39 -63.12
N GLN A 53 -65.04 -53.37 -63.33
CA GLN A 53 -65.01 -52.14 -62.54
C GLN A 53 -65.33 -52.42 -61.06
N GLN A 54 -66.37 -53.20 -60.77
CA GLN A 54 -66.73 -53.57 -59.40
C GLN A 54 -65.60 -54.34 -58.70
N ASN A 55 -64.90 -55.24 -59.40
CA ASN A 55 -63.77 -55.96 -58.83
C ASN A 55 -62.56 -55.04 -58.62
N ALA A 56 -62.28 -54.12 -59.54
CA ALA A 56 -61.23 -53.11 -59.39
C ALA A 56 -61.52 -52.18 -58.20
N ASP A 57 -62.75 -51.69 -58.08
CA ASP A 57 -63.18 -50.84 -56.98
C ASP A 57 -63.09 -51.58 -55.64
N ARG A 58 -63.55 -52.85 -55.58
CA ARG A 58 -63.41 -53.68 -54.37
C ARG A 58 -61.95 -53.86 -53.96
N ALA A 59 -61.05 -54.10 -54.91
CA ALA A 59 -59.63 -54.21 -54.63
C ALA A 59 -59.04 -52.88 -54.12
N GLN A 60 -59.38 -51.76 -54.77
CA GLN A 60 -58.96 -50.42 -54.34
C GLN A 60 -59.49 -50.08 -52.94
N PHE A 61 -60.77 -50.32 -52.66
CA PHE A 61 -61.35 -50.09 -51.33
C PHE A 61 -60.70 -50.97 -50.27
N SER A 62 -60.35 -52.23 -50.58
CA SER A 62 -59.62 -53.10 -49.66
C SER A 62 -58.24 -52.52 -49.33
N GLN A 63 -57.47 -52.09 -50.35
CA GLN A 63 -56.15 -51.47 -50.16
C GLN A 63 -56.23 -50.17 -49.36
N ILE A 64 -57.20 -49.30 -49.66
CA ILE A 64 -57.42 -48.05 -48.91
C ILE A 64 -57.77 -48.37 -47.45
N LYS A 65 -58.61 -49.38 -47.22
CA LYS A 65 -59.00 -49.80 -45.86
C LYS A 65 -57.79 -50.32 -45.07
N GLU A 66 -56.94 -51.15 -45.69
CA GLU A 66 -55.70 -51.63 -45.08
C GLU A 66 -54.74 -50.48 -44.77
N ALA A 67 -54.54 -49.56 -45.72
CA ALA A 67 -53.70 -48.37 -45.53
C ALA A 67 -54.24 -47.44 -44.43
N MET A 68 -55.56 -47.27 -44.35
CA MET A 68 -56.22 -46.48 -43.30
C MET A 68 -56.04 -47.13 -41.93
N SER A 69 -56.20 -48.46 -41.83
CA SER A 69 -55.96 -49.21 -40.59
C SER A 69 -54.50 -49.10 -40.14
N ALA A 70 -53.55 -49.32 -41.05
CA ALA A 70 -52.12 -49.20 -40.74
C ALA A 70 -51.74 -47.78 -40.30
N THR A 71 -52.32 -46.76 -40.93
CA THR A 71 -52.12 -45.35 -40.53
C THR A 71 -52.72 -45.08 -39.15
N GLN A 72 -53.89 -45.64 -38.84
CA GLN A 72 -54.52 -45.50 -37.52
C GLN A 72 -53.66 -46.15 -36.42
N ASP A 73 -53.12 -47.34 -36.66
CA ASP A 73 -52.22 -48.03 -35.72
C ASP A 73 -50.90 -47.29 -35.55
N ALA A 74 -50.34 -46.72 -36.63
CA ALA A 74 -49.14 -45.88 -36.57
C ALA A 74 -49.39 -44.60 -35.74
N ILE A 75 -50.54 -43.95 -35.91
CA ILE A 75 -50.93 -42.78 -35.12
C ILE A 75 -51.06 -43.15 -33.64
N ALA A 76 -51.73 -44.27 -33.32
CA ALA A 76 -51.88 -44.74 -31.94
C ALA A 76 -50.51 -45.05 -31.29
N THR A 77 -49.63 -45.72 -32.03
CA THR A 77 -48.26 -46.02 -31.59
C THR A 77 -47.45 -44.75 -31.35
N GLN A 78 -47.52 -43.77 -32.27
CA GLN A 78 -46.82 -42.51 -32.12
C GLN A 78 -47.33 -41.71 -30.92
N LYS A 79 -48.63 -41.72 -30.64
CA LYS A 79 -49.21 -41.09 -29.44
C LYS A 79 -48.66 -41.71 -28.16
N ALA A 80 -48.67 -43.05 -28.05
CA ALA A 80 -48.13 -43.75 -26.90
C ALA A 80 -46.62 -43.47 -26.70
N GLN A 81 -45.84 -43.45 -27.78
CA GLN A 81 -44.41 -43.13 -27.72
C GLN A 81 -44.15 -41.68 -27.27
N ARG A 82 -44.98 -40.72 -27.71
CA ARG A 82 -44.90 -39.33 -27.25
C ARG A 82 -45.19 -39.22 -25.76
N GLU A 83 -46.23 -39.87 -25.27
CA GLU A 83 -46.58 -39.86 -23.84
C GLU A 83 -45.44 -40.43 -22.98
N ILE A 84 -44.85 -41.57 -23.38
CA ILE A 84 -43.70 -42.17 -22.69
C ILE A 84 -42.49 -41.23 -22.70
N LEU A 85 -42.22 -40.59 -23.85
CA LEU A 85 -41.10 -39.65 -23.96
C LEU A 85 -41.32 -38.41 -23.09
N ASP A 86 -42.52 -37.86 -23.08
CA ASP A 86 -42.89 -36.70 -22.27
C ASP A 86 -42.77 -37.02 -20.77
N GLU A 87 -43.24 -38.20 -20.33
CA GLU A 87 -43.07 -38.64 -18.94
C GLU A 87 -41.59 -38.80 -18.57
N LYS A 88 -40.80 -39.43 -19.46
CA LYS A 88 -39.35 -39.60 -19.25
C LYS A 88 -38.64 -38.24 -19.16
N LYS A 89 -38.95 -37.31 -20.06
CA LYS A 89 -38.35 -35.96 -20.07
C LYS A 89 -38.76 -35.15 -18.87
N THR A 90 -40.01 -35.26 -18.43
CA THR A 90 -40.48 -34.61 -17.20
C THR A 90 -39.71 -35.11 -15.98
N LYS A 91 -39.47 -36.43 -15.86
CA LYS A 91 -38.66 -37.01 -14.77
C LYS A 91 -37.20 -36.58 -14.85
N GLU A 92 -36.59 -36.57 -16.04
CA GLU A 92 -35.22 -36.07 -16.24
C GLU A 92 -35.08 -34.61 -15.79
N ILE A 93 -36.05 -33.74 -16.17
CA ILE A 93 -36.08 -32.33 -15.76
C ILE A 93 -36.17 -32.23 -14.24
N GLN A 94 -37.10 -32.96 -13.60
CA GLN A 94 -37.27 -32.93 -12.14
C GLN A 94 -36.00 -33.37 -11.39
N VAL A 95 -35.30 -34.39 -11.89
CA VAL A 95 -34.03 -34.83 -11.28
C VAL A 95 -32.96 -33.75 -11.41
N ILE A 96 -32.84 -33.11 -12.57
CA ILE A 96 -31.89 -32.01 -12.79
C ILE A 96 -32.23 -30.82 -11.89
N GLU A 97 -33.50 -30.43 -11.81
CA GLU A 97 -33.96 -29.33 -10.94
C GLU A 97 -33.65 -29.59 -9.47
N SER A 98 -33.89 -30.82 -9.00
CA SER A 98 -33.53 -31.24 -7.65
C SER A 98 -32.02 -31.20 -7.43
N SER A 99 -31.22 -31.67 -8.40
CA SER A 99 -29.76 -31.66 -8.32
C SER A 99 -29.20 -30.24 -8.23
N VAL A 100 -29.65 -29.34 -9.11
CA VAL A 100 -29.25 -27.92 -9.12
C VAL A 100 -29.64 -27.24 -7.80
N THR A 101 -30.82 -27.54 -7.27
CA THR A 101 -31.26 -26.98 -5.98
C THR A 101 -30.36 -27.43 -4.82
N VAL A 102 -29.97 -28.71 -4.79
CA VAL A 102 -29.05 -29.23 -3.78
C VAL A 102 -27.66 -28.58 -3.91
N GLU A 103 -27.10 -28.54 -5.12
CA GLU A 103 -25.80 -27.90 -5.38
C GLU A 103 -25.80 -26.42 -4.98
N PHE A 104 -26.86 -25.68 -5.31
CA PHE A 104 -27.00 -24.27 -4.92
C PHE A 104 -27.01 -24.09 -3.40
N ASN A 105 -27.70 -24.98 -2.67
CA ASN A 105 -27.74 -24.93 -1.21
C ASN A 105 -26.38 -25.28 -0.58
N ILE A 106 -25.67 -26.26 -1.14
CA ILE A 106 -24.30 -26.62 -0.71
C ILE A 106 -23.37 -25.44 -0.92
N GLU A 107 -23.35 -24.83 -2.11
CA GLU A 107 -22.50 -23.70 -2.43
C GLU A 107 -22.84 -22.47 -1.55
N ARG A 108 -24.14 -22.21 -1.31
CA ARG A 108 -24.58 -21.15 -0.41
C ARG A 108 -24.09 -21.37 1.03
N GLN A 109 -24.12 -22.60 1.51
CA GLN A 109 -23.62 -22.93 2.85
C GLN A 109 -22.10 -22.83 2.92
N HIS A 110 -21.40 -23.33 1.90
CA HIS A 110 -19.94 -23.25 1.79
C HIS A 110 -19.45 -21.80 1.80
N ARG A 111 -20.13 -20.89 1.08
CA ARG A 111 -19.84 -19.45 1.13
C ARG A 111 -20.00 -18.87 2.52
N LYS A 112 -21.11 -19.17 3.21
CA LYS A 112 -21.32 -18.73 4.60
C LYS A 112 -20.21 -19.22 5.53
N ASP A 113 -19.78 -20.47 5.39
CA ASP A 113 -18.74 -21.06 6.23
C ASP A 113 -17.37 -20.40 5.97
N ILE A 114 -17.05 -20.10 4.71
CA ILE A 114 -15.84 -19.34 4.34
C ILE A 114 -15.90 -17.92 4.90
N ASP A 115 -17.01 -17.21 4.71
CA ASP A 115 -17.19 -15.84 5.20
C ASP A 115 -17.03 -15.76 6.72
N GLN A 116 -17.59 -16.72 7.46
CA GLN A 116 -17.42 -16.81 8.91
C GLN A 116 -15.96 -17.07 9.31
N LYS A 117 -15.26 -17.97 8.61
CA LYS A 117 -13.84 -18.24 8.87
C LYS A 117 -12.98 -17.02 8.58
N LEU A 118 -13.24 -16.33 7.48
CA LEU A 118 -12.52 -15.12 7.09
C LEU A 118 -12.76 -14.00 8.11
N THR A 119 -14.01 -13.81 8.54
CA THR A 119 -14.37 -12.81 9.56
C THR A 119 -13.61 -13.06 10.85
N LYS A 120 -13.61 -14.30 11.36
CA LYS A 120 -12.86 -14.67 12.56
C LYS A 120 -11.36 -14.45 12.41
N LEU A 121 -10.78 -14.83 11.27
CA LEU A 121 -9.36 -14.62 11.00
C LEU A 121 -8.98 -13.13 11.02
N VAL A 122 -9.84 -12.27 10.45
CA VAL A 122 -9.64 -10.82 10.46
C VAL A 122 -9.77 -10.25 11.87
N GLU A 123 -10.76 -10.69 12.64
CA GLU A 123 -10.95 -10.28 14.05
C GLU A 123 -9.77 -10.68 14.93
N ASP A 124 -9.31 -11.93 14.83
CA ASP A 124 -8.16 -12.45 15.57
C ASP A 124 -6.89 -11.66 15.23
N ARG A 125 -6.66 -11.39 13.93
CA ARG A 125 -5.50 -10.61 13.48
C ARG A 125 -5.58 -9.16 13.94
N PHE A 126 -6.76 -8.56 13.96
CA PHE A 126 -6.97 -7.22 14.47
C PHE A 126 -6.66 -7.12 15.96
N VAL A 127 -7.15 -8.07 16.77
CA VAL A 127 -6.86 -8.13 18.21
C VAL A 127 -5.36 -8.31 18.46
N GLN A 128 -4.70 -9.19 17.71
CA GLN A 128 -3.26 -9.39 17.81
C GLN A 128 -2.48 -8.09 17.53
N LEU A 129 -2.77 -7.43 16.40
CA LEU A 129 -2.08 -6.18 16.03
C LEU A 129 -2.32 -5.06 17.04
N LYS A 130 -3.53 -4.99 17.60
CA LYS A 130 -3.86 -4.03 18.66
C LYS A 130 -3.03 -4.27 19.92
N GLN A 131 -2.86 -5.54 20.33
CA GLN A 131 -2.03 -5.90 21.48
C GLN A 131 -0.53 -5.63 21.23
N GLU A 132 -0.03 -5.94 20.03
CA GLU A 132 1.35 -5.65 19.64
C GLU A 132 1.63 -4.14 19.66
N THR A 133 0.71 -3.33 19.12
CA THR A 133 0.80 -1.86 19.12
C THR A 133 0.82 -1.28 20.54
N GLU A 134 -0.05 -1.77 21.43
CA GLU A 134 -0.09 -1.32 22.82
C GLU A 134 1.19 -1.71 23.58
N ARG A 135 1.69 -2.93 23.37
CA ARG A 135 2.95 -3.39 23.98
C ARG A 135 4.13 -2.55 23.50
N GLU A 136 4.20 -2.23 22.22
CA GLU A 136 5.26 -1.39 21.67
C GLU A 136 5.18 0.04 22.20
N ARG A 137 3.97 0.60 22.34
CA ARG A 137 3.75 1.92 22.96
C ARG A 137 4.27 1.93 24.39
N GLN A 138 3.87 0.95 25.21
CA GLN A 138 4.33 0.84 26.59
C GLN A 138 5.85 0.69 26.69
N GLY A 139 6.47 -0.10 25.80
CA GLY A 139 7.92 -0.24 25.74
C GLY A 139 8.63 1.06 25.39
N ARG A 140 8.08 1.84 24.44
CA ARG A 140 8.61 3.17 24.10
C ARG A 140 8.47 4.16 25.24
N ASP A 141 7.33 4.20 25.92
CA ASP A 141 7.09 5.10 27.05
C ASP A 141 8.02 4.80 28.22
N GLN A 142 8.21 3.52 28.56
CA GLN A 142 9.15 3.08 29.60
C GLN A 142 10.60 3.42 29.24
N SER A 143 11.01 3.15 27.99
CA SER A 143 12.37 3.46 27.53
C SER A 143 12.64 4.97 27.54
N ALA A 144 11.68 5.78 27.10
CA ALA A 144 11.81 7.23 27.12
C ALA A 144 11.85 7.79 28.54
N GLU A 145 11.09 7.20 29.47
CA GLU A 145 11.14 7.57 30.88
C GLU A 145 12.48 7.22 31.52
N GLN A 146 13.01 6.02 31.26
CA GLN A 146 14.34 5.64 31.73
C GLN A 146 15.41 6.59 31.20
N GLN A 147 15.41 6.90 29.91
CA GLN A 147 16.36 7.85 29.32
C GLN A 147 16.26 9.25 29.95
N ARG A 148 15.06 9.72 30.26
CA ARG A 148 14.87 11.00 30.96
C ARG A 148 15.47 10.97 32.37
N GLN A 149 15.28 9.87 33.09
CA GLN A 149 15.84 9.68 34.42
C GLN A 149 17.37 9.61 34.39
N ASP A 150 17.95 8.85 33.45
CA ASP A 150 19.40 8.74 33.28
C ASP A 150 20.03 10.11 32.98
N VAL A 151 19.45 10.87 32.05
CA VAL A 151 19.92 12.23 31.73
C VAL A 151 19.79 13.16 32.94
N ALA A 152 18.68 13.12 33.66
CA ALA A 152 18.49 13.94 34.86
C ALA A 152 19.50 13.60 35.96
N GLN A 153 19.80 12.31 36.15
CA GLN A 153 20.83 11.86 37.08
C GLN A 153 22.21 12.37 36.67
N THR A 154 22.63 12.19 35.42
CA THR A 154 23.93 12.69 34.94
C THR A 154 24.04 14.21 35.08
N CYS A 155 22.98 14.96 34.76
CA CYS A 155 22.98 16.42 34.96
C CYS A 155 23.17 16.79 36.44
N ASN A 156 22.52 16.07 37.36
CA ASN A 156 22.67 16.31 38.80
C ASN A 156 24.09 15.99 39.30
N GLU A 157 24.68 14.89 38.84
CA GLU A 157 26.07 14.52 39.14
C GLU A 157 27.04 15.61 38.67
N MET A 158 26.89 16.09 37.43
CA MET A 158 27.69 17.20 36.90
C MET A 158 27.54 18.49 37.69
N LEU A 159 26.33 18.82 38.17
CA LEU A 159 26.11 20.00 39.01
C LEU A 159 26.83 19.90 40.35
N VAL A 160 26.83 18.72 40.97
CA VAL A 160 27.55 18.47 42.23
C VAL A 160 29.07 18.56 42.02
N GLU A 161 29.60 18.01 40.93
CA GLU A 161 31.01 18.13 40.57
C GLU A 161 31.42 19.59 40.36
N LEU A 162 30.62 20.37 39.60
CA LEU A 162 30.87 21.79 39.37
C LEU A 162 30.89 22.61 40.67
N GLU A 163 29.96 22.34 41.58
CA GLU A 163 29.91 23.04 42.87
C GLU A 163 31.12 22.67 43.74
N THR A 164 31.54 21.40 43.71
CA THR A 164 32.76 20.95 44.41
C THR A 164 34.00 21.63 43.86
N ASP A 165 34.14 21.70 42.53
CA ASP A 165 35.24 22.37 41.84
C ASP A 165 35.29 23.87 42.17
N ARG A 166 34.12 24.51 42.23
CA ARG A 166 33.99 25.91 42.63
C ARG A 166 34.47 26.14 44.06
N GLN A 167 34.01 25.32 45.01
CA GLN A 167 34.44 25.41 46.41
C GLN A 167 35.94 25.18 46.58
N TYR A 168 36.50 24.23 45.83
CA TYR A 168 37.95 23.99 45.81
C TYR A 168 38.71 25.21 45.31
N ARG A 169 38.28 25.81 44.19
CA ARG A 169 38.90 27.04 43.64
C ARG A 169 38.82 28.20 44.61
N ASP A 170 37.67 28.44 45.23
CA ASP A 170 37.50 29.54 46.20
C ASP A 170 38.43 29.36 47.41
N THR A 171 38.59 28.12 47.89
CA THR A 171 39.51 27.78 48.99
C THR A 171 40.97 28.03 48.59
N GLU A 172 41.37 27.59 47.40
CA GLU A 172 42.74 27.76 46.90
C GLU A 172 43.06 29.22 46.61
N PHE A 173 42.12 29.98 46.03
CA PHE A 173 42.28 31.42 45.84
C PHE A 173 42.42 32.16 47.16
N GLY A 174 41.59 31.84 48.17
CA GLY A 174 41.72 32.43 49.50
C GLY A 174 43.07 32.12 50.16
N ARG A 175 43.62 30.91 49.94
CA ARG A 175 44.96 30.53 50.40
C ARG A 175 46.06 31.37 49.72
N ILE A 176 46.00 31.51 48.41
CA ILE A 176 46.96 32.30 47.62
C ILE A 176 46.89 33.79 48.01
N GLU A 177 45.69 34.34 48.14
CA GLU A 177 45.47 35.73 48.54
C GLU A 177 46.08 36.01 49.91
N LYS A 178 45.85 35.13 50.89
CA LYS A 178 46.45 35.24 52.23
C LYS A 178 47.97 35.20 52.17
N TYR A 179 48.54 34.25 51.43
CA TYR A 179 50.00 34.13 51.26
C TYR A 179 50.60 35.40 50.62
N LEU A 180 49.99 35.92 49.56
CA LEU A 180 50.42 37.15 48.90
C LEU A 180 50.30 38.36 49.82
N ALA A 181 49.24 38.46 50.62
CA ALA A 181 49.07 39.53 51.60
C ALA A 181 50.16 39.50 52.67
N GLU A 182 50.47 38.32 53.22
CA GLU A 182 51.55 38.13 54.20
C GLU A 182 52.92 38.52 53.61
N GLU A 183 53.23 38.06 52.39
CA GLU A 183 54.51 38.36 51.75
C GLU A 183 54.65 39.84 51.37
N THR A 184 53.55 40.45 50.91
CA THR A 184 53.49 41.90 50.67
C THR A 184 53.72 42.69 51.96
N GLN A 185 53.16 42.24 53.09
CA GLN A 185 53.35 42.90 54.38
C GLN A 185 54.81 42.78 54.85
N LYS A 186 55.42 41.59 54.80
CA LYS A 186 56.85 41.41 55.13
C LYS A 186 57.76 42.30 54.30
N LEU A 187 57.46 42.45 53.00
CA LEU A 187 58.22 43.33 52.12
C LEU A 187 58.08 44.79 52.53
N ARG A 188 56.86 45.26 52.86
CA ARG A 188 56.65 46.62 53.38
C ARG A 188 57.41 46.85 54.68
N ASP A 189 57.38 45.90 55.60
CA ASP A 189 58.07 46.00 56.89
C ASP A 189 59.59 46.09 56.68
N SER A 190 60.12 45.27 55.77
CA SER A 190 61.55 45.28 55.40
C SER A 190 61.98 46.61 54.76
N ILE A 191 61.16 47.16 53.85
CA ILE A 191 61.40 48.49 53.25
C ILE A 191 61.38 49.58 54.33
N THR A 192 60.40 49.54 55.23
CA THR A 192 60.27 50.53 56.31
C THR A 192 61.49 50.51 57.24
N GLU A 193 61.95 49.31 57.62
CA GLU A 193 63.14 49.16 58.46
C GLU A 193 64.42 49.59 57.75
N GLU A 194 64.57 49.29 56.45
CA GLU A 194 65.69 49.79 55.64
C GLU A 194 65.73 51.31 55.58
N GLN A 195 64.58 51.96 55.33
CA GLN A 195 64.48 53.42 55.30
C GLN A 195 64.88 54.03 56.64
N LYS A 196 64.38 53.49 57.74
CA LYS A 196 64.71 53.93 59.09
C LYS A 196 66.20 53.76 59.40
N SER A 197 66.77 52.60 59.09
CA SER A 197 68.20 52.32 59.26
C SER A 197 69.05 53.26 58.42
N ARG A 198 68.67 53.52 57.17
CA ARG A 198 69.34 54.48 56.28
C ARG A 198 69.34 55.89 56.85
N THR A 199 68.20 56.39 57.35
CA THR A 199 68.13 57.70 58.01
C THR A 199 69.05 57.76 59.23
N GLN A 200 69.00 56.76 60.12
CA GLN A 200 69.86 56.71 61.30
C GLN A 200 71.36 56.69 60.96
N GLN A 201 71.75 55.90 59.94
CA GLN A 201 73.13 55.87 59.44
C GLN A 201 73.56 57.21 58.84
N THR A 202 72.67 57.86 58.09
CA THR A 202 72.93 59.18 57.49
C THR A 202 73.12 60.24 58.58
N ASP A 203 72.27 60.25 59.61
CA ASP A 203 72.38 61.17 60.75
C ASP A 203 73.68 60.94 61.54
N LEU A 204 74.04 59.67 61.78
CA LEU A 204 75.31 59.32 62.43
C LEU A 204 76.52 59.80 61.63
N LEU A 205 76.51 59.59 60.31
CA LEU A 205 77.58 60.04 59.42
C LEU A 205 77.68 61.58 59.42
N TYR A 206 76.55 62.28 59.37
CA TYR A 206 76.49 63.73 59.42
C TYR A 206 77.04 64.29 60.74
N ASN A 207 76.66 63.67 61.87
CA ASN A 207 77.17 64.05 63.19
C ASN A 207 78.69 63.85 63.29
N LYS A 208 79.20 62.70 62.83
CA LYS A 208 80.65 62.44 62.77
C LYS A 208 81.38 63.44 61.88
N LEU A 209 80.83 63.77 60.72
CA LEU A 209 81.42 64.77 59.82
C LEU A 209 81.46 66.15 60.50
N THR A 210 80.39 66.51 61.19
CA THR A 210 80.30 67.77 61.95
C THR A 210 81.33 67.82 63.08
N GLU A 211 81.54 66.72 63.79
CA GLU A 211 82.56 66.59 64.83
C GLU A 211 83.98 66.73 64.25
N VAL A 212 84.28 66.05 63.14
CA VAL A 212 85.56 66.19 62.43
C VAL A 212 85.80 67.63 61.97
N VAL A 213 84.77 68.32 61.46
CA VAL A 213 84.89 69.73 61.07
C VAL A 213 85.20 70.61 62.29
N LYS A 214 84.52 70.39 63.43
CA LYS A 214 84.79 71.12 64.69
C LYS A 214 86.22 70.85 65.19
N ASP A 215 86.67 69.61 65.16
CA ASP A 215 88.03 69.23 65.58
C ASP A 215 89.09 69.85 64.67
N LEU A 216 88.88 69.86 63.36
CA LEU A 216 89.77 70.52 62.41
C LEU A 216 89.80 72.03 62.63
N GLN A 217 88.65 72.66 62.87
CA GLN A 217 88.57 74.09 63.21
C GLN A 217 89.33 74.39 64.52
N ALA A 218 89.19 73.55 65.54
CA ALA A 218 89.92 73.67 66.80
C ALA A 218 91.43 73.51 66.62
N LYS A 219 91.87 72.51 65.84
CA LYS A 219 93.29 72.30 65.50
C LYS A 219 93.88 73.48 64.71
N ILE A 220 93.17 74.00 63.72
CA ILE A 220 93.58 75.20 62.97
C ILE A 220 93.72 76.39 63.92
N LYS A 221 92.78 76.56 64.86
CA LYS A 221 92.84 77.63 65.85
C LYS A 221 94.06 77.48 66.77
N SER A 222 94.28 76.28 67.33
CA SER A 222 95.44 75.96 68.17
C SER A 222 96.75 76.21 67.44
N GLU A 223 96.85 75.78 66.17
CA GLU A 223 98.05 75.98 65.36
C GLU A 223 98.33 77.47 65.08
N ARG A 224 97.28 78.27 64.86
CA ARG A 224 97.40 79.74 64.77
C ARG A 224 97.88 80.36 66.07
N GLU A 225 97.30 79.97 67.20
CA GLU A 225 97.70 80.45 68.53
C GLU A 225 99.17 80.06 68.84
N GLU A 226 99.59 78.84 68.49
CA GLU A 226 100.98 78.38 68.60
C GLU A 226 101.95 79.15 67.67
N ARG A 227 101.54 79.44 66.43
CA ARG A 227 102.32 80.29 65.51
C ARG A 227 102.50 81.69 66.05
N GLU A 228 101.43 82.34 66.49
CA GLU A 228 101.47 83.68 67.08
C GLU A 228 102.40 83.70 68.30
N THR A 229 102.30 82.70 69.18
CA THR A 229 103.19 82.54 70.33
C THR A 229 104.66 82.36 69.91
N THR A 230 104.91 81.59 68.86
CA THR A 230 106.27 81.34 68.33
C THR A 230 106.83 82.59 67.64
N GLU A 231 106.00 83.31 66.87
CA GLU A 231 106.33 84.59 66.23
C GLU A 231 106.65 85.66 67.28
N ASP A 232 105.84 85.79 68.34
CA ASP A 232 106.10 86.66 69.49
C ASP A 232 107.40 86.28 70.20
N GLY A 233 107.66 84.97 70.38
CA GLY A 233 108.91 84.47 70.94
C GLY A 233 110.13 84.80 70.07
N LEU A 234 110.00 84.67 68.74
CA LEU A 234 111.04 85.06 67.77
C LEU A 234 111.26 86.58 67.73
N LEU A 235 110.19 87.37 67.84
CA LEU A 235 110.25 88.83 67.95
C LEU A 235 110.96 89.26 69.24
N GLN A 236 110.63 88.64 70.39
CA GLN A 236 111.36 88.87 71.64
C GLN A 236 112.84 88.49 71.53
N LEU A 237 113.17 87.37 70.87
CA LEU A 237 114.55 86.98 70.60
C LEU A 237 115.26 87.98 69.68
N LEU A 238 114.58 88.49 68.65
CA LEU A 238 115.08 89.56 67.78
C LEU A 238 115.29 90.86 68.55
N GLU A 239 114.36 91.26 69.42
CA GLU A 239 114.51 92.42 70.29
C GLU A 239 115.67 92.24 71.27
N GLN A 240 115.79 91.08 71.92
CA GLN A 240 116.92 90.78 72.79
C GLN A 240 118.25 90.75 72.03
N THR A 241 118.26 90.28 70.78
CA THR A 241 119.46 90.25 69.93
C THR A 241 119.80 91.66 69.42
N CYS A 242 118.82 92.46 69.02
CA CYS A 242 119.00 93.87 68.67
C CYS A 242 119.47 94.67 69.88
N ASN A 243 118.90 94.47 71.06
CA ASN A 243 119.34 95.10 72.31
C ASN A 243 120.76 94.67 72.67
N LYS A 244 121.11 93.37 72.54
CA LYS A 244 122.50 92.92 72.70
C LYS A 244 123.44 93.52 71.67
N VAL A 245 123.05 93.60 70.40
CA VAL A 245 123.85 94.25 69.35
C VAL A 245 123.99 95.74 69.63
N GLN A 246 122.95 96.40 70.15
CA GLN A 246 122.98 97.79 70.56
C GLN A 246 123.87 98.00 71.80
N GLU A 247 123.89 97.05 72.75
CA GLU A 247 124.85 96.99 73.86
C GLU A 247 126.29 96.64 73.41
N THR A 248 126.46 96.05 72.22
CA THR A 248 127.80 95.71 71.67
C THR A 248 128.31 96.77 70.68
N VAL A 249 127.44 97.63 70.16
CA VAL A 249 127.73 98.65 69.12
C VAL A 249 127.64 100.10 69.67
N MET A 250 127.14 100.31 70.89
CA MET A 250 127.42 101.50 71.71
C MET A 250 128.53 101.22 72.73
#